data_AF-A0A2D9S234-F1
#
_entry.id   AF-A0A2D9S234-F1
#
_cell.length_a   1.000
_cell.length_b   1.000
_cell.length_c   1.000
_cell.angle_alpha   90.00
_cell.angle_beta   90.00
_cell.angle_gamma   90.00
#
_symmetry.space_group_name_H-M   'P 1'
#
loop_
_entity.id
_entity.type
_entity.pdbx_description
1 polymer ?
#
loop_
_entity_poly.entity_id
_entity_poly.type
_entity_poly.pdbx_seq_one_letter_code
_entity_poly.pdbx_strand_id
1 'polypeptide(L)'
;MTENFAQLFEESLQELETRPGSIVKGTVVSIDKDIVLVDAGLKSESAIPAEQFKNAEGELEIAIGDEVDVALDAVEDGFGETILSREKAKRHEAWVELEKAYDDKATIKGVINGKVKGGFTVEVNSVRAFLPGSLV
;
A
#
# COMPACT_ATOMS: atom_id res chain seq x y z
N MET A 1 23.55 32.11 -14.52
CA MET A 1 22.75 31.57 -13.39
C MET A 1 21.31 31.36 -13.86
N THR A 2 21.09 30.38 -14.73
CA THR A 2 19.76 30.08 -15.32
C THR A 2 19.49 28.57 -15.37
N GLU A 3 20.41 27.74 -14.87
CA GLU A 3 20.36 26.27 -15.00
C GLU A 3 19.67 25.57 -13.82
N ASN A 4 19.08 26.32 -12.88
CA ASN A 4 18.59 25.75 -11.62
C ASN A 4 17.11 25.36 -11.65
N PHE A 5 16.26 26.09 -12.40
CA PHE A 5 14.83 25.78 -12.47
C PHE A 5 14.54 24.57 -13.36
N ALA A 6 15.19 24.46 -14.52
CA ALA A 6 14.97 23.33 -15.43
C ALA A 6 15.38 22.01 -14.79
N GLN A 7 16.52 21.97 -14.08
CA GLN A 7 17.00 20.78 -13.38
C GLN A 7 16.10 20.39 -12.20
N LEU A 8 15.72 21.35 -11.35
CA LEU A 8 14.79 21.10 -10.24
C LEU A 8 13.41 20.67 -10.73
N PHE A 9 12.92 21.24 -11.83
CA PHE A 9 11.64 20.88 -12.42
C PHE A 9 11.69 19.48 -13.03
N GLU A 10 12.78 19.13 -13.71
CA GLU A 10 12.97 17.80 -14.29
C GLU A 10 13.16 16.71 -13.22
N GLU A 11 13.85 17.02 -12.10
CA GLU A 11 13.89 16.16 -10.91
C GLU A 11 12.49 16.00 -10.30
N SER A 12 11.70 17.07 -10.18
CA SER A 12 10.33 16.97 -9.67
C SER A 12 9.40 16.15 -10.57
N LEU A 13 9.63 16.20 -11.89
CA LEU A 13 8.90 15.42 -12.89
C LEU A 13 9.27 13.94 -12.86
N GLN A 14 10.54 13.61 -12.60
CA GLN A 14 10.98 12.23 -12.41
C GLN A 14 10.47 11.63 -11.09
N GLU A 15 10.37 12.42 -10.02
CA GLU A 15 9.71 12.01 -8.77
C GLU A 15 8.22 11.71 -8.98
N LEU A 16 7.59 12.44 -9.93
CA LEU A 16 6.21 12.29 -10.36
C LEU A 16 5.97 11.20 -11.41
N GLU A 17 7.01 10.50 -11.91
CA GLU A 17 6.81 9.33 -12.76
C GLU A 17 6.22 8.19 -11.92
N THR A 18 4.91 8.28 -11.71
CA THR A 18 4.07 7.32 -11.03
C THR A 18 4.05 6.02 -11.81
N ARG A 19 5.04 5.18 -11.55
CA ARG A 19 5.05 3.81 -12.03
C ARG A 19 3.86 3.08 -11.39
N PRO A 20 3.08 2.30 -12.15
CA PRO A 20 2.09 1.42 -11.55
C PRO A 20 2.79 0.52 -10.51
N GLY A 21 2.25 0.50 -9.30
CA GLY A 21 2.81 -0.15 -8.12
C GLY A 21 3.59 0.76 -7.17
N SER A 22 3.81 2.04 -7.49
CA SER A 22 4.44 2.97 -6.55
C SER A 22 3.50 3.27 -5.37
N ILE A 23 4.08 3.41 -4.18
CA ILE A 23 3.38 3.91 -2.99
C ILE A 23 3.48 5.42 -3.00
N VAL A 24 2.34 6.08 -2.88
CA VAL A 24 2.23 7.53 -2.73
C VAL A 24 1.49 7.84 -1.43
N LYS A 25 1.82 8.98 -0.82
CA LYS A 25 1.08 9.48 0.33
C LYS A 25 -0.13 10.26 -0.15
N GLY A 26 -1.31 9.91 0.35
CA GLY A 26 -2.55 10.61 0.07
C GLY A 26 -3.20 11.16 1.32
N THR A 27 -3.84 12.31 1.22
CA THR A 27 -4.61 12.93 2.30
C THR A 27 -6.10 12.64 2.10
N VAL A 28 -6.79 12.25 3.17
CA VAL A 28 -8.24 12.01 3.13
C VAL A 28 -8.99 13.34 3.02
N VAL A 29 -9.66 13.57 1.90
CA VAL A 29 -10.43 14.80 1.64
C VAL A 29 -11.87 14.67 2.15
N SER A 30 -12.50 13.53 1.91
CA SER A 30 -13.84 13.23 2.43
C SER A 30 -14.04 11.73 2.65
N ILE A 31 -14.98 11.43 3.55
CA ILE A 31 -15.36 10.07 3.92
C ILE A 31 -16.87 9.96 3.74
N ASP A 32 -17.29 9.16 2.76
CA ASP A 32 -18.66 8.71 2.59
C ASP A 32 -18.83 7.28 3.15
N LYS A 33 -20.07 6.77 3.18
CA LYS A 33 -20.37 5.45 3.76
C LYS A 33 -19.68 4.29 3.05
N ASP A 34 -19.57 4.39 1.72
CA ASP A 34 -19.07 3.32 0.86
C ASP A 34 -17.71 3.66 0.24
N ILE A 35 -17.37 4.95 0.15
CA ILE A 35 -16.21 5.46 -0.58
C ILE A 35 -15.50 6.51 0.28
N VAL A 36 -14.17 6.53 0.19
CA VAL A 36 -13.29 7.54 0.78
C VAL A 36 -12.55 8.21 -0.37
N LEU A 37 -12.60 9.54 -0.40
CA LEU A 37 -11.88 10.35 -1.39
C LEU A 37 -10.51 10.72 -0.82
N VAL A 38 -9.47 10.37 -1.56
CA VAL A 38 -8.08 10.60 -1.19
C VAL A 38 -7.39 11.42 -2.27
N ASP A 39 -6.73 12.50 -1.88
CA ASP A 39 -5.86 13.31 -2.75
C ASP A 39 -4.40 12.90 -2.53
N ALA A 40 -3.76 12.36 -3.58
CA ALA A 40 -2.36 11.95 -3.57
C ALA A 40 -1.45 12.91 -4.36
N GLY A 41 -1.90 14.13 -4.65
CA GLY A 41 -1.15 15.09 -5.48
C GLY A 41 -1.08 14.67 -6.96
N LEU A 42 -2.01 13.82 -7.38
CA LEU A 42 -2.15 13.34 -8.75
C LEU A 42 -3.16 14.19 -9.52
N LYS A 43 -3.40 13.85 -10.77
CA LYS A 43 -4.28 14.60 -11.68
C LYS A 43 -5.72 14.69 -11.18
N SER A 44 -6.17 13.69 -10.43
CA SER A 44 -7.54 13.54 -9.94
C SER A 44 -7.54 12.95 -8.52
N GLU A 45 -8.56 13.28 -7.74
CA GLU A 45 -8.85 12.60 -6.48
C GLU A 45 -9.26 11.15 -6.76
N SER A 46 -8.91 10.23 -5.85
CA SER A 46 -9.20 8.82 -6.01
C SER A 46 -10.29 8.38 -5.04
N ALA A 47 -11.30 7.73 -5.60
CA ALA A 47 -12.35 7.04 -4.86
C ALA A 47 -11.86 5.65 -4.44
N ILE A 48 -11.65 5.46 -3.13
CA ILE A 48 -11.23 4.18 -2.55
C ILE A 48 -12.37 3.61 -1.72
N PRO A 49 -12.76 2.33 -1.88
CA PRO A 49 -13.79 1.71 -1.05
C PRO A 49 -13.49 1.82 0.45
N ALA A 50 -14.47 2.26 1.23
CA ALA A 50 -14.34 2.43 2.68
C ALA A 50 -13.94 1.13 3.39
N GLU A 51 -14.26 -0.03 2.80
CA GLU A 51 -13.85 -1.35 3.27
C GLU A 51 -12.33 -1.52 3.39
N GLN A 52 -11.53 -0.84 2.57
CA GLN A 52 -10.07 -0.93 2.63
C GLN A 52 -9.46 -0.17 3.83
N PHE A 53 -10.26 0.71 4.45
CA PHE A 53 -9.87 1.49 5.63
C PHE A 53 -10.46 0.95 6.93
N LYS A 54 -11.26 -0.12 6.84
CA LYS A 54 -11.77 -0.81 8.02
C LYS A 54 -10.70 -1.73 8.60
N ASN A 55 -10.64 -1.80 9.92
CA ASN A 55 -9.82 -2.76 10.63
C ASN A 55 -10.51 -4.14 10.69
N ALA A 56 -9.86 -5.12 11.33
CA ALA A 56 -10.41 -6.47 11.49
C ALA A 56 -11.72 -6.52 12.31
N GLU A 57 -12.03 -5.45 13.06
CA GLU A 57 -13.25 -5.30 13.86
C GLU A 57 -14.35 -4.53 13.10
N GLY A 58 -14.06 -4.04 11.89
CA GLY A 58 -15.01 -3.32 11.03
C GLY A 58 -15.08 -1.81 11.29
N GLU A 59 -14.23 -1.28 12.16
CA GLU A 59 -14.16 0.15 12.49
C GLU A 59 -13.26 0.89 11.49
N LEU A 60 -13.64 2.12 11.13
CA LEU A 60 -12.88 2.96 10.22
C LEU A 60 -11.74 3.64 11.00
N GLU A 61 -10.49 3.40 10.62
CA GLU A 61 -9.31 3.91 11.33
C GLU A 61 -8.82 5.28 10.83
N ILE A 62 -9.61 5.98 10.02
CA ILE A 62 -9.22 7.24 9.37
C ILE A 62 -10.20 8.37 9.67
N ALA A 63 -9.67 9.57 9.79
CA ALA A 63 -10.42 10.82 9.83
C ALA A 63 -10.12 11.67 8.59
N ILE A 64 -10.97 12.67 8.35
CA ILE A 64 -10.74 13.67 7.31
C ILE A 64 -9.48 14.47 7.68
N GLY A 65 -8.53 14.57 6.74
CA GLY A 65 -7.24 15.22 6.93
C GLY A 65 -6.09 14.30 7.31
N ASP A 66 -6.34 13.00 7.53
CA ASP A 66 -5.27 12.04 7.81
C ASP A 66 -4.48 11.69 6.54
N GLU A 67 -3.17 11.48 6.71
CA GLU A 67 -2.28 10.97 5.67
C GLU A 67 -2.27 9.44 5.67
N VAL A 68 -2.48 8.85 4.50
CA VAL A 68 -2.50 7.40 4.26
C VAL A 68 -1.63 7.05 3.06
N ASP A 69 -0.80 6.02 3.21
CA ASP A 69 -0.07 5.45 2.07
C ASP A 69 -1.01 4.63 1.18
N VAL A 70 -1.00 4.91 -0.11
CA VAL A 70 -1.85 4.25 -1.09
C VAL A 70 -1.00 3.83 -2.29
N ALA A 71 -1.26 2.63 -2.81
CA ALA A 71 -0.53 2.12 -3.96
C ALA A 71 -1.26 2.50 -5.24
N LEU A 72 -0.52 3.02 -6.21
CA LEU A 72 -1.01 3.31 -7.55
C LEU A 72 -1.24 2.02 -8.32
N ASP A 73 -2.48 1.69 -8.67
CA ASP A 73 -2.78 0.50 -9.45
C ASP A 73 -2.74 0.78 -10.96
N ALA A 74 -3.42 1.85 -11.37
CA ALA A 74 -3.45 2.32 -12.74
C ALA A 74 -3.55 3.85 -12.78
N VAL A 75 -2.84 4.44 -13.74
CA VAL A 75 -2.78 5.90 -13.93
C VAL A 75 -4.13 6.45 -14.43
N GLU A 76 -4.86 5.70 -15.25
CA GLU A 76 -6.15 6.14 -15.81
C GLU A 76 -7.04 4.93 -16.15
N ASP A 77 -8.31 4.98 -15.73
CA ASP A 77 -9.33 3.97 -16.05
C ASP A 77 -10.11 4.26 -17.34
N GLY A 78 -9.77 5.35 -18.04
CA GLY A 78 -10.46 5.84 -19.24
C GLY A 78 -11.44 6.98 -18.98
N PHE A 79 -11.75 7.31 -17.72
CA PHE A 79 -12.55 8.47 -17.32
C PHE A 79 -11.71 9.58 -16.66
N GLY A 80 -10.39 9.39 -16.55
CA GLY A 80 -9.48 10.34 -15.91
C GLY A 80 -9.30 10.11 -14.41
N GLU A 81 -9.85 9.03 -13.86
CA GLU A 81 -9.69 8.68 -12.45
C GLU A 81 -8.50 7.74 -12.26
N THR A 82 -7.75 7.97 -11.18
CA THR A 82 -6.59 7.15 -10.80
C THR A 82 -7.05 6.08 -9.82
N ILE A 83 -6.68 4.82 -10.06
CA ILE A 83 -7.06 3.71 -9.18
C ILE A 83 -6.00 3.55 -8.10
N LEU A 84 -6.40 3.76 -6.85
CA LEU A 84 -5.54 3.61 -5.67
C LEU A 84 -6.04 2.47 -4.79
N SER A 85 -5.12 1.74 -4.16
CA SER A 85 -5.44 0.68 -3.21
C SER A 85 -4.61 0.76 -1.94
N ARG A 86 -5.31 0.84 -0.81
CA ARG A 86 -4.71 0.78 0.53
C ARG A 86 -4.29 -0.64 0.90
N GLU A 87 -5.03 -1.65 0.46
CA GLU A 87 -4.68 -3.06 0.73
C GLU A 87 -3.34 -3.45 0.07
N LYS A 88 -3.11 -3.00 -1.18
CA LYS A 88 -1.83 -3.19 -1.86
C LYS A 88 -0.68 -2.46 -1.16
N ALA A 89 -0.92 -1.24 -0.66
CA ALA A 89 0.07 -0.51 0.14
C ALA A 89 0.45 -1.28 1.41
N LYS A 90 -0.54 -1.75 2.20
CA LYS A 90 -0.31 -2.57 3.41
C LYS A 90 0.49 -3.84 3.12
N ARG A 91 0.24 -4.52 1.99
CA ARG A 91 1.02 -5.71 1.61
C ARG A 91 2.46 -5.36 1.26
N HIS A 92 2.67 -4.24 0.57
CA HIS A 92 4.02 -3.81 0.20
C HIS A 92 4.83 -3.38 1.44
N GLU A 93 4.21 -2.65 2.37
CA GLU A 93 4.82 -2.31 3.66
C GLU A 93 5.24 -3.57 4.44
N ALA A 94 4.35 -4.56 4.53
CA ALA A 94 4.67 -5.84 5.14
C ALA A 94 5.84 -6.55 4.43
N TRP A 95 5.94 -6.44 3.10
CA TRP A 95 7.08 -6.97 2.35
C TRP A 95 8.40 -6.26 2.67
N VAL A 96 8.39 -4.94 2.79
CA VAL A 96 9.58 -4.16 3.17
C VAL A 96 10.04 -4.54 4.58
N GLU A 97 9.10 -4.76 5.51
CA GLU A 97 9.42 -5.24 6.85
C GLU A 97 10.02 -6.66 6.83
N LEU A 98 9.46 -7.55 6.02
CA LEU A 98 9.96 -8.93 5.85
C LEU A 98 11.35 -8.96 5.20
N GLU A 99 11.62 -8.09 4.23
CA GLU A 99 12.92 -7.95 3.58
C GLU A 99 13.98 -7.52 4.58
N LYS A 100 13.68 -6.48 5.39
CA LYS A 100 14.57 -6.07 6.50
C LYS A 100 14.80 -7.20 7.50
N ALA A 101 13.74 -7.91 7.88
CA ALA A 101 13.87 -9.04 8.80
C ALA A 101 14.73 -10.18 8.21
N TYR A 102 14.68 -10.39 6.90
CA TYR A 102 15.53 -11.35 6.21
C TYR A 102 17.01 -10.92 6.23
N ASP A 103 17.29 -9.66 5.91
CA ASP A 103 18.65 -9.10 5.92
C ASP A 103 19.27 -9.11 7.33
N ASP A 104 18.48 -8.74 8.33
CA ASP A 104 18.89 -8.73 9.75
C ASP A 104 18.90 -10.14 10.37
N LYS A 105 18.43 -11.17 9.64
CA LYS A 105 18.18 -12.54 10.15
C LYS A 105 17.35 -12.53 11.44
N ALA A 106 16.41 -11.60 11.53
CA ALA A 106 15.54 -11.42 12.67
C ALA A 106 14.48 -12.52 12.73
N THR A 107 14.06 -12.87 13.95
CA THR A 107 12.96 -13.82 14.14
C THR A 107 11.62 -13.10 14.03
N ILE A 108 10.80 -13.51 13.07
CA ILE A 108 9.43 -13.02 12.86
C ILE A 108 8.41 -13.93 13.54
N LYS A 109 7.29 -13.36 13.98
CA LYS A 109 6.16 -14.11 14.53
C LYS A 109 5.14 -14.36 13.43
N GLY A 110 4.70 -15.60 13.30
CA GLY A 110 3.65 -15.99 12.36
C GLY A 110 2.63 -16.92 13.02
N VAL A 111 1.38 -16.84 12.59
CA VAL A 111 0.28 -17.69 13.08
C VAL A 111 0.04 -18.80 12.07
N ILE A 112 -0.02 -20.06 12.53
CA ILE A 112 -0.31 -21.20 11.66
C ILE A 112 -1.81 -21.24 11.39
N ASN A 113 -2.19 -21.06 10.12
CA ASN A 113 -3.59 -21.07 9.70
C ASN A 113 -4.08 -22.45 9.25
N GLY A 114 -3.19 -23.33 8.80
CA GLY A 114 -3.63 -24.63 8.32
C GLY A 114 -2.50 -25.57 7.91
N LYS A 115 -2.83 -26.85 7.78
CA LYS A 115 -1.93 -27.90 7.31
C LYS A 115 -2.21 -28.22 5.84
N VAL A 116 -1.16 -28.26 5.03
CA VAL A 116 -1.21 -28.66 3.62
C VAL A 116 -0.30 -29.86 3.38
N LYS A 117 -0.39 -30.49 2.19
CA LYS A 117 0.48 -31.63 1.86
C LYS A 117 1.93 -31.14 1.74
N GLY A 118 2.74 -31.42 2.76
CA GLY A 118 4.17 -31.07 2.82
C GLY A 118 4.55 -29.95 3.80
N GLY A 119 3.59 -29.33 4.50
CA GLY A 119 3.90 -28.26 5.46
C GLY A 119 2.69 -27.55 6.03
N PHE A 120 2.91 -26.31 6.48
CA PHE A 120 1.92 -25.45 7.10
C PHE A 120 1.78 -24.14 6.34
N THR A 121 0.56 -23.62 6.26
CA THR A 121 0.32 -22.25 5.83
C THR A 121 0.41 -21.36 7.06
N VAL A 122 1.31 -20.38 7.01
CA VAL A 122 1.56 -19.44 8.10
C VAL A 122 1.21 -18.04 7.62
N GLU A 123 0.50 -17.29 8.44
CA GLU A 123 0.23 -15.88 8.22
C GLU A 123 1.23 -15.06 9.02
N VAL A 124 2.01 -14.24 8.32
CA VAL A 124 3.01 -13.35 8.90
C VAL A 124 2.61 -11.95 8.51
N ASN A 125 2.26 -11.13 9.51
CA ASN A 125 1.68 -9.80 9.31
C ASN A 125 0.47 -9.88 8.35
N SER A 126 0.57 -9.27 7.18
CA SER A 126 -0.47 -9.24 6.14
C SER A 126 -0.15 -10.15 4.95
N VAL A 127 0.85 -11.03 5.08
CA VAL A 127 1.34 -11.91 4.01
C VAL A 127 1.17 -13.38 4.39
N ARG A 128 0.61 -14.15 3.48
CA ARG A 128 0.48 -15.61 3.63
C ARG A 128 1.73 -16.30 3.09
N ALA A 129 2.39 -17.05 3.95
CA ALA A 129 3.61 -17.81 3.66
C ALA A 129 3.41 -19.33 3.81
N PHE A 130 4.35 -20.09 3.25
CA PHE A 130 4.41 -21.55 3.38
C PHE A 130 5.62 -21.95 4.21
N LEU A 131 5.38 -22.77 5.23
CA LEU A 131 6.41 -23.35 6.10
C LEU A 131 6.55 -24.86 5.79
N PRO A 132 7.66 -25.30 5.19
CA PRO A 132 7.93 -26.71 4.92
C PRO A 132 7.90 -27.56 6.20
N GLY A 133 7.22 -28.70 6.17
CA GLY A 133 7.09 -29.59 7.33
C GLY A 133 8.39 -30.24 7.77
N SER A 134 9.47 -30.16 6.98
CA SER A 134 10.80 -30.63 7.35
C SER A 134 11.55 -29.70 8.32
N LEU A 135 11.06 -28.46 8.50
CA LEU A 135 11.66 -27.44 9.35
C LEU A 135 10.96 -27.33 10.72
N VAL A 136 9.97 -28.18 10.97
CA VAL A 136 9.27 -28.33 12.26
C VAL A 136 9.84 -29.51 13.02
#